data_AF-A0A1Y4B425-F1
#
_entry.id   AF-A0A1Y4B425-F1
#
_cell.length_a   1.000
_cell.length_b   1.000
_cell.length_c   1.000
_cell.angle_alpha   90.00
_cell.angle_beta   90.00
_cell.angle_gamma   90.00
#
_symmetry.space_group_name_H-M   'P 1'
#
loop_
_entity.id
_entity.type
_entity.pdbx_description
1 polymer ?
#
loop_
_entity_poly.entity_id
_entity_poly.type
_entity_poly.pdbx_seq_one_letter_code
_entity_poly.pdbx_strand_id
1 'polypeptide(L)'
;MKECKEINIEKKEGREIYRHPAFGTIGFYHSHGGEKELFGSSISHSHTIILELKHAYSERMLNNDYHYGRGLITRVEMSYSQFAELISNPNNGDGVPCTIRFTEKDGSIPAIASNISKRKQFEDEFSEHLSTAMAQVQAQIDRIKESLAEKKSLGVKDRKEMISQLQQVQYNIGCNLEFCATQFNEQMDKTVLEAKGEVEAFVQNKIRDIAYEAIAEKGEHEKIGSKNPISMPEE
;
A
#
# COMPACT_ATOMS: atom_id res chain seq x y z
N MET A 1 30.05 -18.23 0.65
CA MET A 1 30.45 -18.35 -0.77
C MET A 1 29.17 -18.54 -1.58
N LYS A 2 28.88 -17.72 -2.59
CA LYS A 2 27.69 -17.91 -3.45
C LYS A 2 27.97 -19.07 -4.42
N GLU A 3 27.00 -19.96 -4.58
CA GLU A 3 27.03 -21.00 -5.63
C GLU A 3 26.89 -20.31 -6.99
N CYS A 4 27.86 -20.53 -7.90
CA CYS A 4 27.83 -20.01 -9.26
C CYS A 4 27.44 -21.14 -10.22
N LYS A 5 26.44 -20.89 -11.07
CA LYS A 5 26.04 -21.80 -12.15
C LYS A 5 26.36 -21.16 -13.49
N GLU A 6 26.69 -21.98 -14.47
CA GLU A 6 26.94 -21.52 -15.83
C GLU A 6 25.62 -21.24 -16.57
N ILE A 7 25.66 -20.33 -17.54
CA ILE A 7 24.52 -20.05 -18.41
C ILE A 7 24.37 -21.22 -19.39
N ASN A 8 23.16 -21.79 -19.46
CA ASN A 8 22.85 -22.83 -20.42
C ASN A 8 22.52 -22.18 -21.78
N ILE A 9 23.17 -22.65 -22.84
CA ILE A 9 23.05 -22.13 -24.21
C ILE A 9 22.54 -23.24 -25.12
N GLU A 10 21.35 -23.04 -25.69
CA GLU A 10 20.72 -23.93 -26.66
C GLU A 10 20.72 -23.26 -28.05
N LYS A 11 21.30 -23.91 -29.07
CA LYS A 11 21.31 -23.40 -30.45
C LYS A 11 20.24 -24.09 -31.29
N LYS A 12 19.35 -23.33 -31.93
CA LYS A 12 18.28 -23.87 -32.77
C LYS A 12 18.04 -22.96 -33.98
N GLU A 13 18.13 -23.50 -35.20
CA GLU A 13 17.77 -22.83 -36.46
C GLU A 13 18.30 -21.38 -36.61
N GLY A 14 19.57 -21.14 -36.28
CA GLY A 14 20.19 -19.82 -36.39
C GLY A 14 19.89 -18.86 -35.23
N ARG A 15 19.28 -19.35 -34.14
CA ARG A 15 19.01 -18.62 -32.91
C ARG A 15 19.71 -19.28 -31.73
N GLU A 16 20.15 -18.48 -30.78
CA GLU A 16 20.78 -18.95 -29.54
C GLU A 16 19.92 -18.56 -28.34
N ILE A 17 19.46 -19.55 -27.58
CA ILE A 17 18.62 -19.37 -26.40
C ILE A 17 19.49 -19.52 -25.16
N TYR A 18 19.51 -18.50 -24.33
CA TYR A 18 20.28 -18.43 -23.09
C TYR A 18 19.34 -18.55 -21.89
N ARG A 19 19.62 -19.51 -21.02
CA ARG A 19 18.84 -19.79 -19.81
C ARG A 19 19.74 -19.80 -18.58
N HIS A 20 19.30 -19.13 -17.52
CA HIS A 20 19.97 -19.19 -16.23
C HIS A 20 18.95 -18.96 -15.10
N PRO A 21 19.03 -19.67 -13.95
CA PRO A 21 18.07 -19.50 -12.85
C PRO A 21 18.00 -18.08 -12.26
N ALA A 22 19.05 -17.27 -12.45
CA ALA A 22 19.08 -15.88 -12.01
C ALA A 22 18.46 -14.88 -13.02
N PHE A 23 17.97 -15.36 -14.16
CA PHE A 23 17.32 -14.48 -15.14
C PHE A 23 15.85 -14.27 -14.75
N GLY A 24 15.46 -13.00 -14.64
CA GLY A 24 14.08 -12.62 -14.40
C GLY A 24 13.72 -11.30 -15.07
N THR A 25 12.42 -11.09 -15.24
CA THR A 25 11.85 -9.80 -15.67
C THR A 25 10.94 -9.28 -14.57
N ILE A 26 11.02 -8.00 -14.27
CA ILE A 26 10.12 -7.29 -13.36
C ILE A 26 9.32 -6.26 -14.13
N GLY A 27 8.04 -6.11 -13.79
CA GLY A 27 7.16 -5.15 -14.46
C GLY A 27 6.07 -4.63 -13.54
N PHE A 28 5.63 -3.40 -13.81
CA PHE A 28 4.47 -2.77 -13.19
C PHE A 28 3.31 -2.74 -14.17
N TYR A 29 2.12 -3.02 -13.66
CA TYR A 29 0.87 -3.02 -14.40
C TYR A 29 -0.20 -2.31 -13.59
N HIS A 30 -1.14 -1.68 -14.27
CA HIS A 30 -2.31 -1.10 -13.62
C HIS A 30 -3.46 -2.11 -13.66
N SER A 31 -4.18 -2.23 -12.54
CA SER A 31 -5.41 -3.02 -12.46
C SER A 31 -6.57 -2.16 -12.00
N HIS A 32 -7.70 -2.38 -12.66
CA HIS A 32 -8.94 -1.62 -12.52
C HIS A 32 -10.07 -2.57 -12.15
N GLY A 33 -10.97 -2.09 -11.31
CA GLY A 33 -12.26 -2.74 -11.06
C GLY A 33 -12.30 -3.59 -9.80
N GLY A 34 -13.50 -3.68 -9.23
CA GLY A 34 -13.76 -4.27 -7.93
C GLY A 34 -13.28 -3.36 -6.78
N GLU A 35 -14.00 -3.39 -5.68
CA GLU A 35 -13.53 -2.80 -4.43
C GLU A 35 -12.54 -3.80 -3.80
N LYS A 36 -11.25 -3.42 -3.73
CA LYS A 36 -10.18 -4.30 -3.25
C LYS A 36 -9.66 -3.81 -1.92
N GLU A 37 -9.62 -4.74 -0.97
CA GLU A 37 -8.91 -4.54 0.29
C GLU A 37 -7.43 -4.88 0.10
N LEU A 38 -6.56 -3.94 0.52
CA LEU A 38 -5.11 -4.04 0.41
C LEU A 38 -4.47 -3.96 1.79
N PHE A 39 -3.48 -4.82 2.02
CA PHE A 39 -2.66 -4.76 3.24
C PHE A 39 -1.92 -3.43 3.31
N GLY A 40 -1.98 -2.78 4.47
CA GLY A 40 -1.32 -1.52 4.74
C GLY A 40 -2.15 -0.27 4.40
N SER A 41 -3.23 -0.40 3.62
CA SER A 41 -4.17 0.69 3.35
C SER A 41 -5.25 0.79 4.44
N SER A 42 -5.89 1.94 4.57
CA SER A 42 -7.04 2.19 5.46
C SER A 42 -8.36 2.33 4.70
N ILE A 43 -8.30 2.36 3.37
CA ILE A 43 -9.45 2.51 2.47
C ILE A 43 -9.48 1.38 1.44
N SER A 44 -10.64 1.18 0.86
CA SER A 44 -10.79 0.31 -0.28
C SER A 44 -10.30 0.97 -1.57
N HIS A 45 -9.75 0.16 -2.47
CA HIS A 45 -9.16 0.64 -3.72
C HIS A 45 -9.86 0.03 -4.92
N SER A 46 -10.14 0.86 -5.91
CA SER A 46 -10.63 0.44 -7.23
C SER A 46 -9.52 0.47 -8.28
N HIS A 47 -8.46 1.23 -8.00
CA HIS A 47 -7.28 1.39 -8.84
C HIS A 47 -6.03 0.96 -8.09
N THR A 48 -5.33 -0.01 -8.65
CA THR A 48 -4.20 -0.66 -7.99
C THR A 48 -3.05 -0.85 -8.94
N ILE A 49 -1.85 -0.93 -8.38
CA ILE A 49 -0.62 -1.22 -9.12
C ILE A 49 -0.20 -2.64 -8.77
N ILE A 50 0.04 -3.42 -9.82
CA ILE A 50 0.51 -4.79 -9.75
C ILE A 50 1.98 -4.82 -10.14
N LEU A 51 2.82 -5.36 -9.27
CA LEU A 51 4.18 -5.74 -9.60
C LEU A 51 4.21 -7.24 -9.87
N GLU A 52 4.77 -7.64 -11.01
CA GLU A 52 5.04 -9.03 -11.34
C GLU A 52 6.53 -9.27 -11.50
N LEU A 53 7.02 -10.32 -10.85
CA LEU A 53 8.34 -10.88 -11.07
C LEU A 53 8.17 -12.23 -11.77
N LYS A 54 8.87 -12.44 -12.90
CA LYS A 54 8.83 -13.67 -13.70
C LYS A 54 10.24 -14.21 -13.90
N HIS A 55 10.36 -15.52 -14.11
CA HIS A 55 11.60 -16.08 -14.68
C HIS A 55 11.81 -15.53 -16.10
N ALA A 56 13.02 -15.60 -16.62
CA ALA A 56 13.30 -15.10 -17.96
C ALA A 56 14.30 -15.95 -18.73
N TYR A 57 14.31 -15.77 -20.05
CA TYR A 57 15.36 -16.28 -20.94
C TYR A 57 15.70 -15.22 -21.98
N SER A 58 16.92 -15.31 -22.54
CA SER A 58 17.37 -14.43 -23.62
C SER A 58 17.42 -15.23 -24.93
N GLU A 59 17.04 -14.61 -26.04
CA GLU A 59 17.19 -15.15 -27.38
C GLU A 59 18.05 -14.19 -28.20
N ARG A 60 19.11 -14.71 -28.81
CA ARG A 60 19.97 -13.96 -29.72
C ARG A 60 19.67 -14.37 -31.16
N MET A 61 19.32 -13.41 -32.00
CA MET A 61 19.08 -13.60 -33.42
C MET A 61 19.59 -12.38 -34.20
N LEU A 62 20.30 -12.60 -35.31
CA LEU A 62 20.79 -11.53 -36.20
C LEU A 62 21.52 -10.39 -35.45
N ASN A 63 22.36 -10.75 -34.48
CA ASN A 63 23.11 -9.83 -33.60
C ASN A 63 22.28 -8.97 -32.63
N ASN A 64 20.97 -9.22 -32.50
CA ASN A 64 20.15 -8.61 -31.46
C ASN A 64 19.86 -9.60 -30.34
N ASP A 65 19.85 -9.09 -29.11
CA ASP A 65 19.46 -9.84 -27.91
C ASP A 65 18.05 -9.43 -27.49
N TYR A 66 17.15 -10.41 -27.34
CA TYR A 66 15.77 -10.23 -26.90
C TYR A 66 15.54 -10.94 -25.57
N HIS A 67 14.94 -10.27 -24.61
CA HIS A 67 14.63 -10.84 -23.29
C HIS A 67 13.13 -11.15 -23.16
N TYR A 68 12.81 -12.37 -22.76
CA TYR A 68 11.45 -12.85 -22.63
C TYR A 68 11.17 -13.32 -21.21
N GLY A 69 10.11 -12.77 -20.60
CA GLY A 69 9.58 -13.23 -19.31
C GLY A 69 8.73 -14.48 -19.48
N ARG A 70 8.93 -15.48 -18.63
CA ARG A 70 8.17 -16.75 -18.59
C ARG A 70 8.01 -17.22 -17.16
N GLY A 71 6.80 -17.66 -16.80
CA GLY A 71 6.53 -18.24 -15.46
C GLY A 71 6.54 -17.18 -14.38
N LEU A 72 5.39 -16.96 -13.75
CA LEU A 72 5.25 -16.00 -12.65
C LEU A 72 5.94 -16.54 -11.40
N ILE A 73 6.82 -15.75 -10.80
CA ILE A 73 7.47 -16.04 -9.51
C ILE A 73 6.62 -15.48 -8.38
N THR A 74 6.28 -14.20 -8.48
CA THR A 74 5.40 -13.54 -7.51
C THR A 74 4.62 -12.42 -8.17
N ARG A 75 3.40 -12.19 -7.66
CA ARG A 75 2.57 -11.04 -7.99
C ARG A 75 2.18 -10.38 -6.69
N VAL A 76 2.48 -9.08 -6.58
CA VAL A 76 2.03 -8.25 -5.47
C VAL A 76 1.19 -7.10 -6.01
N GLU A 77 0.23 -6.67 -5.22
CA GLU A 77 -0.70 -5.60 -5.54
C GLU A 77 -0.67 -4.56 -4.41
N MET A 78 -0.67 -3.28 -4.79
CA MET A 78 -0.56 -2.16 -3.87
C MET A 78 -1.37 -0.96 -4.36
N SER A 79 -1.65 -0.02 -3.46
CA SER A 79 -2.26 1.26 -3.81
C SER A 79 -1.25 2.16 -4.51
N TYR A 80 -1.72 3.26 -5.10
CA TYR A 80 -0.84 4.27 -5.70
C TYR A 80 0.05 4.97 -4.68
N SER A 81 -0.45 5.24 -3.47
CA SER A 81 0.36 5.84 -2.39
C SER A 81 1.49 4.90 -1.97
N GLN A 82 1.20 3.60 -1.81
CA GLN A 82 2.21 2.58 -1.52
C GLN A 82 3.25 2.46 -2.64
N PHE A 83 2.82 2.48 -3.90
CA PHE A 83 3.75 2.50 -5.03
C PHE A 83 4.63 3.76 -5.05
N ALA A 84 4.05 4.94 -4.83
CA ALA A 84 4.80 6.19 -4.77
C ALA A 84 5.84 6.18 -3.65
N GLU A 85 5.48 5.66 -2.48
CA GLU A 85 6.39 5.49 -1.35
C GLU A 85 7.52 4.51 -1.69
N LEU A 86 7.21 3.39 -2.34
CA LEU A 86 8.19 2.37 -2.74
C LEU A 86 9.28 2.94 -3.65
N ILE A 87 8.90 3.79 -4.60
CA ILE A 87 9.83 4.40 -5.56
C ILE A 87 10.59 5.58 -4.93
N SER A 88 9.91 6.36 -4.08
CA SER A 88 10.48 7.62 -3.57
C SER A 88 11.34 7.44 -2.32
N ASN A 89 11.11 6.38 -1.53
CA ASN A 89 11.79 6.13 -0.26
C ASN A 89 12.53 4.78 -0.25
N PRO A 90 13.63 4.61 -1.02
CA PRO A 90 14.46 3.42 -0.91
C PRO A 90 15.14 3.34 0.46
N ASN A 91 15.38 2.12 0.96
CA ASN A 91 16.03 1.79 2.25
C ASN A 91 15.25 2.16 3.52
N ASN A 92 13.92 2.19 3.46
CA ASN A 92 13.09 2.36 4.66
C ASN A 92 12.85 1.01 5.36
N GLY A 93 13.48 0.79 6.52
CA GLY A 93 13.19 -0.34 7.42
C GLY A 93 13.00 -1.70 6.72
N ASP A 94 11.81 -2.28 6.90
CA ASP A 94 11.37 -3.55 6.29
C ASP A 94 10.67 -3.37 4.92
N GLY A 95 10.62 -2.15 4.39
CA GLY A 95 9.99 -1.79 3.12
C GLY A 95 8.54 -1.29 3.25
N VAL A 96 7.89 -1.10 2.09
CA VAL A 96 6.50 -0.62 2.00
C VAL A 96 5.54 -1.81 2.01
N PRO A 97 4.43 -1.78 2.79
CA PRO A 97 3.46 -2.87 2.80
C PRO A 97 2.82 -3.07 1.42
N CYS A 98 2.64 -4.33 1.03
CA CYS A 98 1.95 -4.73 -0.20
C CYS A 98 1.13 -6.00 0.01
N THR A 99 0.17 -6.24 -0.88
CA THR A 99 -0.71 -7.42 -0.83
C THR A 99 -0.18 -8.49 -1.79
N ILE A 100 0.23 -9.65 -1.25
CA ILE A 100 0.67 -10.76 -2.09
C ILE A 100 -0.55 -11.42 -2.73
N ARG A 101 -0.56 -11.55 -4.06
CA ARG A 101 -1.63 -12.19 -4.84
C ARG A 101 -1.23 -13.53 -5.41
N PHE A 102 0.06 -13.77 -5.62
CA PHE A 102 0.57 -15.03 -6.13
C PHE A 102 2.00 -15.29 -5.67
N THR A 103 2.34 -16.55 -5.37
CA THR A 103 3.72 -17.03 -5.27
C THR A 103 3.89 -18.32 -6.07
N GLU A 104 5.08 -18.59 -6.61
CA GLU A 104 5.37 -19.83 -7.36
C GLU A 104 5.13 -21.09 -6.51
N LYS A 105 5.30 -20.97 -5.20
CA LYS A 105 5.14 -22.07 -4.24
C LYS A 105 3.69 -22.33 -3.87
N ASP A 106 2.94 -21.28 -3.58
CA ASP A 106 1.61 -21.37 -2.97
C ASP A 106 0.48 -21.11 -3.98
N GLY A 107 0.82 -20.67 -5.19
CA GLY A 107 -0.14 -20.35 -6.24
C GLY A 107 -0.89 -19.04 -5.95
N SER A 108 -2.17 -18.99 -6.32
CA SER A 108 -3.02 -17.81 -6.10
C SER A 108 -3.37 -17.67 -4.62
N ILE A 109 -3.07 -16.52 -4.04
CA ILE A 109 -3.36 -16.22 -2.63
C ILE A 109 -4.80 -15.67 -2.50
N PRO A 110 -5.59 -16.14 -1.51
CA PRO A 110 -6.93 -15.61 -1.24
C PRO A 110 -6.95 -14.11 -0.96
N ALA A 111 -8.06 -13.45 -1.32
CA ALA A 111 -8.25 -12.03 -1.06
C ALA A 111 -8.60 -11.74 0.41
N ILE A 112 -8.25 -10.53 0.87
CA ILE A 112 -8.64 -10.01 2.18
C ILE A 112 -10.14 -9.70 2.13
N ALA A 113 -10.91 -10.21 3.09
CA ALA A 113 -12.37 -10.13 3.08
C ALA A 113 -12.92 -8.75 3.46
N SER A 114 -12.27 -8.09 4.43
CA SER A 114 -12.63 -6.74 4.87
C SER A 114 -11.44 -6.15 5.60
N ASN A 115 -11.14 -4.88 5.37
CA ASN A 115 -10.19 -4.15 6.18
C ASN A 115 -10.93 -3.41 7.29
N ILE A 116 -10.35 -3.40 8.49
CA ILE A 116 -10.91 -2.59 9.58
C ILE A 116 -10.50 -1.15 9.28
N SER A 117 -11.47 -0.23 9.27
CA SER A 117 -11.15 1.19 9.16
C SER A 117 -10.18 1.55 10.28
N LYS A 118 -8.92 1.83 9.93
CA LYS A 118 -7.90 2.20 10.92
C LYS A 118 -8.37 3.39 11.75
N ARG A 119 -9.05 4.35 11.14
CA ARG A 119 -9.70 5.46 11.84
C ARG A 119 -10.58 4.99 12.99
N LYS A 120 -11.51 4.06 12.72
CA LYS A 120 -12.40 3.53 13.74
C LYS A 120 -11.65 2.76 14.83
N GLN A 121 -10.65 1.97 14.43
CA GLN A 121 -9.78 1.29 15.38
C GLN A 121 -9.07 2.28 16.30
N PHE A 122 -8.51 3.36 15.76
CA PHE A 122 -7.87 4.42 16.56
C PHE A 122 -8.88 5.19 17.42
N GLU A 123 -10.11 5.44 16.94
CA GLU A 123 -11.17 6.06 17.74
C GLU A 123 -11.56 5.17 18.94
N ASP A 124 -11.69 3.86 18.71
CA ASP A 124 -12.02 2.88 19.75
C ASP A 124 -10.87 2.75 20.78
N GLU A 125 -9.62 2.60 20.31
CA GLU A 125 -8.41 2.56 21.16
C GLU A 125 -8.25 3.87 21.95
N PHE A 126 -8.52 5.01 21.32
CA PHE A 126 -8.48 6.33 21.98
C PHE A 126 -9.54 6.43 23.08
N SER A 127 -10.77 6.00 22.80
CA SER A 127 -11.86 5.99 23.77
C SER A 127 -11.53 5.08 24.97
N GLU A 128 -10.94 3.92 24.71
CA GLU A 128 -10.51 2.98 25.74
C GLU A 128 -9.40 3.57 26.63
N HIS A 129 -8.38 4.17 26.03
CA HIS A 129 -7.30 4.85 26.77
C HIS A 129 -7.81 6.02 27.60
N LEU A 130 -8.70 6.85 27.05
CA LEU A 130 -9.35 7.93 27.79
C LEU A 130 -10.16 7.39 28.98
N SER A 131 -10.97 6.36 28.76
CA SER A 131 -11.81 5.78 29.80
C SER A 131 -10.97 5.23 30.95
N THR A 132 -9.85 4.57 30.64
CA THR A 132 -8.92 4.03 31.63
C THR A 132 -8.23 5.14 32.41
N ALA A 133 -7.76 6.19 31.72
CA ALA A 133 -7.16 7.35 32.36
C ALA A 133 -8.16 8.05 33.29
N MET A 134 -9.41 8.27 32.83
CA MET A 134 -10.47 8.86 33.64
C MET A 134 -10.83 8.00 34.85
N ALA A 135 -10.86 6.67 34.72
CA ALA A 135 -11.10 5.76 35.84
C ALA A 135 -9.99 5.84 36.89
N GLN A 136 -8.72 5.92 36.46
CA GLN A 136 -7.58 6.10 37.37
C GLN A 136 -7.64 7.44 38.11
N VAL A 137 -8.02 8.51 37.39
CA VAL A 137 -8.21 9.85 37.97
C VAL A 137 -9.34 9.83 38.99
N GLN A 138 -10.46 9.21 38.67
CA GLN A 138 -11.59 9.09 39.59
C GLN A 138 -11.20 8.31 40.85
N ALA A 139 -10.48 7.20 40.70
CA ALA A 139 -9.95 6.43 41.83
C ALA A 139 -9.00 7.25 42.72
N GLN A 140 -8.16 8.12 42.13
CA GLN A 140 -7.30 9.02 42.92
C GLN A 140 -8.12 10.10 43.63
N ILE A 141 -9.13 10.68 42.97
CA ILE A 141 -10.06 11.64 43.58
C ILE A 141 -10.79 11.02 44.77
N ASP A 142 -11.25 9.78 44.64
CA ASP A 142 -11.99 9.09 45.70
C ASP A 142 -11.09 8.77 46.90
N ARG A 143 -9.83 8.37 46.67
CA ARG A 143 -8.81 8.25 47.75
C ARG A 143 -8.54 9.56 48.47
N ILE A 144 -8.51 10.67 47.75
CA ILE A 144 -8.36 12.01 48.33
C ILE A 144 -9.59 12.35 49.18
N LYS A 145 -10.80 12.08 48.68
CA LYS A 145 -12.06 12.30 49.42
C LYS A 145 -12.14 11.46 50.70
N GLU A 146 -11.78 10.18 50.65
CA GLU A 146 -11.72 9.30 51.83
C GLU A 146 -10.73 9.83 52.87
N SER A 147 -9.52 10.20 52.43
CA SER A 147 -8.49 10.78 53.31
C SER A 147 -8.92 12.09 53.97
N LEU A 148 -9.77 12.87 53.29
CA LEU A 148 -10.37 14.11 53.81
C LEU A 148 -11.53 13.84 54.79
N ALA A 149 -12.31 12.78 54.57
CA ALA A 149 -13.46 12.42 55.40
C ALA A 149 -13.06 11.80 56.74
N GLU A 150 -11.98 11.02 56.79
CA GLU A 150 -11.53 10.33 58.01
C GLU A 150 -10.78 11.22 59.01
N LYS A 151 -10.27 12.39 58.60
CA LYS A 151 -9.41 13.24 59.45
C LYS A 151 -10.06 14.59 59.81
N LYS A 152 -10.18 14.86 61.11
CA LYS A 152 -10.64 16.17 61.66
C LYS A 152 -9.71 17.36 61.31
N SER A 153 -8.43 17.13 61.02
CA SER A 153 -7.52 18.16 60.50
C SER A 153 -6.41 17.54 59.63
N LEU A 154 -6.01 18.25 58.57
CA LEU A 154 -4.96 17.81 57.66
C LEU A 154 -3.58 18.26 58.16
N GLY A 155 -2.66 17.30 58.32
CA GLY A 155 -1.25 17.58 58.59
C GLY A 155 -0.47 18.04 57.36
N VAL A 156 0.75 18.54 57.55
CA VAL A 156 1.65 18.98 56.45
C VAL A 156 2.03 17.81 55.52
N LYS A 157 2.16 16.60 56.06
CA LYS A 157 2.45 15.37 55.29
C LYS A 157 1.30 15.01 54.35
N ASP A 158 0.07 15.05 54.87
CA ASP A 158 -1.16 14.75 54.10
C ASP A 158 -1.34 15.74 52.94
N ARG A 159 -1.07 17.03 53.19
CA ARG A 159 -1.11 18.07 52.14
C ARG A 159 -0.09 17.83 51.02
N LYS A 160 1.13 17.38 51.36
CA LYS A 160 2.16 17.03 50.36
C LYS A 160 1.77 15.82 49.53
N GLU A 161 1.18 14.81 50.15
CA GLU A 161 0.76 13.58 49.49
C GLU A 161 -0.41 13.83 48.51
N MET A 162 -1.38 14.67 48.89
CA MET A 162 -2.45 15.10 47.97
C MET A 162 -1.92 15.90 46.78
N ILE A 163 -0.98 16.83 47.00
CA ILE A 163 -0.36 17.59 45.90
C ILE A 163 0.37 16.65 44.94
N SER A 164 1.09 15.67 45.47
CA SER A 164 1.78 14.66 44.65
C SER A 164 0.80 13.83 43.82
N GLN A 165 -0.33 13.42 44.38
CA GLN A 165 -1.37 12.67 43.67
C GLN A 165 -2.03 13.53 42.56
N LEU A 166 -2.35 14.80 42.87
CA LEU A 166 -2.90 15.75 41.89
C LEU A 166 -1.92 16.04 40.74
N GLN A 167 -0.62 16.15 41.03
CA GLN A 167 0.43 16.30 40.01
C GLN A 167 0.56 15.06 39.13
N GLN A 168 0.39 13.87 39.71
CA GLN A 168 0.44 12.61 38.97
C GLN A 168 -0.78 12.46 38.04
N VAL A 169 -1.96 12.86 38.51
CA VAL A 169 -3.18 12.98 37.69
C VAL A 169 -2.97 13.96 36.53
N GLN A 170 -2.42 15.15 36.80
CA GLN A 170 -2.15 16.16 35.78
C GLN A 170 -1.21 15.62 34.68
N TYR A 171 -0.17 14.89 35.08
CA TYR A 171 0.80 14.30 34.15
C TYR A 171 0.18 13.19 33.29
N ASN A 172 -0.57 12.27 33.89
CA ASN A 172 -1.18 11.14 33.20
C ASN A 172 -2.27 11.55 32.20
N ILE A 173 -3.02 12.62 32.50
CA ILE A 173 -4.01 13.17 31.57
C ILE A 173 -3.29 13.91 30.43
N GLY A 174 -2.35 14.81 30.73
CA GLY A 174 -1.73 15.68 29.73
C GLY A 174 -0.90 14.93 28.68
N CYS A 175 0.05 14.09 29.12
CA CYS A 175 1.00 13.46 28.21
C CYS A 175 0.37 12.37 27.33
N ASN A 176 -0.61 11.62 27.85
CA ASN A 176 -1.24 10.54 27.09
C ASN A 176 -2.23 11.09 26.06
N LEU A 177 -3.00 12.14 26.39
CA LEU A 177 -3.94 12.73 25.43
C LEU A 177 -3.23 13.39 24.24
N GLU A 178 -2.15 14.14 24.47
CA GLU A 178 -1.45 14.86 23.40
C GLU A 178 -0.77 13.89 22.43
N PHE A 179 -0.12 12.84 22.95
CA PHE A 179 0.45 11.79 22.12
C PHE A 179 -0.62 11.07 21.29
N CYS A 180 -1.73 10.66 21.92
CA CYS A 180 -2.82 9.99 21.22
C CYS A 180 -3.48 10.88 20.16
N ALA A 181 -3.69 12.17 20.46
CA ALA A 181 -4.23 13.13 19.49
C ALA A 181 -3.28 13.33 18.29
N THR A 182 -1.97 13.36 18.54
CA THR A 182 -0.95 13.43 17.48
C THR A 182 -1.01 12.20 16.58
N GLN A 183 -1.03 11.00 17.17
CA GLN A 183 -1.13 9.74 16.42
C GLN A 183 -2.43 9.65 15.62
N PHE A 184 -3.55 10.10 16.18
CA PHE A 184 -4.83 10.17 15.44
C PHE A 184 -4.73 11.09 14.21
N ASN A 185 -4.16 12.29 14.37
CA ASN A 185 -3.97 13.22 13.27
C ASN A 185 -3.06 12.64 12.18
N GLU A 186 -1.94 12.02 12.55
CA GLU A 186 -1.03 11.37 11.58
C GLU A 186 -1.73 10.28 10.76
N GLN A 187 -2.61 9.49 11.40
CA GLN A 187 -3.36 8.44 10.71
C GLN A 187 -4.46 9.02 9.80
N MET A 188 -5.08 10.13 10.22
CA MET A 188 -6.03 10.85 9.39
C MET A 188 -5.33 11.44 8.15
N ASP A 189 -4.15 12.05 8.31
CA ASP A 189 -3.35 12.58 7.21
C ASP A 189 -2.94 11.48 6.21
N LYS A 190 -2.54 10.29 6.70
CA LYS A 190 -2.28 9.11 5.85
C LYS A 190 -3.51 8.68 5.07
N THR A 191 -4.67 8.62 5.71
CA THR A 191 -5.93 8.24 5.06
C THR A 191 -6.32 9.26 3.98
N VAL A 192 -6.11 10.56 4.22
CA VAL A 192 -6.35 11.62 3.23
C VAL A 192 -5.39 11.48 2.04
N LEU A 193 -4.12 11.17 2.29
CA LEU A 193 -3.14 10.91 1.24
C LEU A 193 -3.52 9.71 0.37
N GLU A 194 -3.93 8.60 0.99
CA GLU A 194 -4.44 7.41 0.30
C GLU A 194 -5.65 7.74 -0.58
N ALA A 195 -6.63 8.48 -0.04
CA ALA A 195 -7.82 8.88 -0.78
C ALA A 195 -7.48 9.81 -1.96
N LYS A 196 -6.55 10.75 -1.78
CA LYS A 196 -6.09 11.63 -2.86
C LYS A 196 -5.37 10.83 -3.95
N GLY A 197 -4.52 9.87 -3.56
CA GLY A 197 -3.86 8.95 -4.48
C GLY A 197 -4.86 8.13 -5.30
N GLU A 198 -5.97 7.68 -4.70
CA GLU A 198 -7.04 6.97 -5.41
C GLU A 198 -7.75 7.88 -6.44
N VAL A 199 -7.99 9.15 -6.12
CA VAL A 199 -8.59 10.11 -7.06
C VAL A 199 -7.64 10.40 -8.22
N GLU A 200 -6.36 10.64 -7.94
CA GLU A 200 -5.35 10.86 -8.98
C GLU A 200 -5.22 9.63 -9.89
N ALA A 201 -5.22 8.43 -9.31
CA ALA A 201 -5.26 7.17 -10.04
C ALA A 201 -6.48 7.06 -10.95
N PHE A 202 -7.67 7.35 -10.43
CA PHE A 202 -8.91 7.34 -11.21
C PHE A 202 -8.84 8.30 -12.40
N VAL A 203 -8.36 9.54 -12.19
CA VAL A 203 -8.23 10.55 -13.24
C VAL A 203 -7.23 10.13 -14.32
N GLN A 204 -6.04 9.67 -13.93
CA GLN A 204 -5.02 9.21 -14.89
C GLN A 204 -5.53 8.05 -15.74
N ASN A 205 -6.26 7.12 -15.14
CA ASN A 205 -6.85 6.00 -15.86
C ASN A 205 -7.95 6.46 -16.82
N LYS A 206 -8.83 7.39 -16.41
CA LYS A 206 -9.85 7.95 -17.30
C LYS A 206 -9.26 8.72 -18.48
N ILE A 207 -8.19 9.49 -18.26
CA ILE A 207 -7.46 10.15 -19.36
C ILE A 207 -6.91 9.11 -20.33
N ARG A 208 -6.34 8.02 -19.81
CA ARG A 208 -5.81 6.93 -20.63
C ARG A 208 -6.90 6.24 -21.46
N ASP A 209 -8.06 5.98 -20.87
CA ASP A 209 -9.21 5.39 -21.57
C ASP A 209 -9.70 6.30 -22.70
N ILE A 210 -9.92 7.59 -22.42
CA ILE A 210 -10.34 8.58 -23.43
C ILE A 210 -9.30 8.70 -24.55
N ALA A 211 -8.01 8.69 -24.20
CA ALA A 211 -6.94 8.72 -25.19
C ALA A 211 -6.96 7.47 -26.08
N TYR A 212 -7.17 6.28 -25.51
CA TYR A 212 -7.31 5.05 -26.28
C TYR A 212 -8.54 5.07 -27.19
N GLU A 213 -9.70 5.55 -26.70
CA GLU A 213 -10.92 5.71 -27.50
C GLU A 213 -10.69 6.67 -28.67
N ALA A 214 -10.10 7.84 -28.42
CA ALA A 214 -9.81 8.82 -29.47
C ALA A 214 -8.80 8.31 -30.52
N ILE A 215 -7.84 7.47 -30.12
CA ILE A 215 -6.91 6.81 -31.05
C ILE A 215 -7.64 5.74 -31.87
N ALA A 216 -8.53 4.96 -31.25
CA ALA A 216 -9.32 3.94 -31.93
C ALA A 216 -10.26 4.56 -32.98
N GLU A 217 -10.98 5.63 -32.62
CA GLU A 217 -11.85 6.37 -33.54
C GLU A 217 -11.06 6.96 -34.72
N LYS A 218 -9.88 7.55 -34.48
CA LYS A 218 -9.01 8.03 -35.57
C LYS A 218 -8.52 6.91 -36.49
N GLY A 219 -8.20 5.75 -35.94
CA GLY A 219 -7.80 4.57 -36.71
C GLY A 219 -8.94 3.99 -37.57
N GLU A 220 -10.19 4.12 -37.13
CA GLU A 220 -11.37 3.78 -37.94
C GLU A 220 -11.62 4.80 -39.06
N HIS A 221 -11.41 6.10 -38.80
CA HIS A 221 -11.52 7.15 -39.82
C HIS A 221 -10.45 7.04 -40.93
N GLU A 222 -9.22 6.61 -40.63
CA GLU A 222 -8.18 6.37 -41.65
C GLU A 222 -8.49 5.19 -42.59
N LYS A 223 -9.20 4.16 -42.11
CA LYS A 223 -9.61 3.00 -42.93
C LYS A 223 -10.76 3.31 -43.89
N ILE A 224 -11.53 4.38 -43.63
CA ILE A 224 -12.64 4.79 -44.50
C ILE A 224 -12.14 5.69 -45.65
N GLY A 225 -10.97 6.33 -45.51
CA GLY A 225 -10.36 7.22 -46.53
C GLY A 225 -9.61 6.51 -47.66
N SER A 226 -9.42 5.19 -47.61
CA SER A 226 -8.62 4.42 -48.57
C SER A 226 -9.47 3.46 -49.42
N LYS A 227 -10.57 3.95 -50.02
CA LYS A 227 -11.16 3.31 -51.22
C LYS A 227 -10.38 3.75 -52.46
N ASN A 228 -9.43 2.91 -52.85
CA ASN A 228 -8.60 3.03 -54.04
C ASN A 228 -9.49 3.13 -55.31
N PRO A 229 -9.41 4.20 -56.14
CA PRO A 229 -10.11 4.26 -57.41
C PRO A 229 -9.18 3.76 -58.51
N ILE A 230 -9.30 2.49 -58.89
CA ILE A 230 -8.72 2.00 -60.15
C ILE A 230 -9.79 1.20 -60.88
N SER A 231 -10.60 1.91 -61.66
CA SER A 231 -11.32 1.32 -62.79
C SER A 231 -10.41 1.43 -64.03
N MET A 232 -9.84 0.32 -64.47
CA MET A 232 -9.26 0.21 -65.81
C MET A 232 -10.41 0.18 -66.84
N PRO A 233 -10.39 1.01 -67.89
CA PRO A 233 -11.24 0.78 -69.05
C PRO A 233 -10.64 -0.36 -69.90
N GLU A 234 -11.50 -1.29 -70.30
CA GLU A 234 -11.26 -2.23 -71.38
C GLU A 234 -11.23 -1.47 -72.71
N GLU A 235 -10.14 -1.61 -73.47
CA GLU A 235 -10.09 -1.72 -74.94
C GLU A 235 -8.69 -2.13 -75.41
#